data_AF-A0A1V5MIR9-F1
#
_entry.id   AF-A0A1V5MIR9-F1
#
_cell.length_a   1.000
_cell.length_b   1.000
_cell.length_c   1.000
_cell.angle_alpha   90.00
_cell.angle_beta   90.00
_cell.angle_gamma   90.00
#
_symmetry.space_group_name_H-M   'P 1'
#
loop_
_entity.id
_entity.type
_entity.pdbx_description
1 polymer ?
#
loop_
_entity_poly.entity_id
_entity_poly.type
_entity_poly.pdbx_seq_one_letter_code
_entity_poly.pdbx_strand_id
1 'polypeptide(L)'
;MVLAIGAPDFSSKLLTERLNRGLDKFNAGNARKYQLAISTGLAIFSPEQPVSIDELLIQADRLMYQQKRARTGGRGGGNGEAPPPGPRLRRA
;
A
#
# COMPACT_ATOMS: atom_id res chain seq x y z
N MET A 1 -3.63 -3.80 -5.93
CA MET A 1 -2.32 -4.29 -5.47
C MET A 1 -1.33 -4.16 -6.62
N VAL A 2 -0.18 -3.53 -6.40
CA VAL A 2 0.90 -3.39 -7.42
C VAL A 2 2.12 -4.09 -6.86
N LEU A 3 2.74 -4.98 -7.64
CA LEU A 3 3.93 -5.72 -7.26
C LEU A 3 5.12 -5.25 -8.11
N ALA A 4 6.23 -4.92 -7.46
CA ALA A 4 7.50 -4.60 -8.11
C ALA A 4 8.51 -5.72 -7.82
N ILE A 5 9.11 -6.30 -8.86
CA ILE A 5 10.10 -7.38 -8.79
C ILE A 5 11.40 -6.87 -9.42
N GLY A 6 12.56 -7.15 -8.82
CA GLY A 6 13.87 -6.76 -9.37
C GLY A 6 14.26 -5.31 -9.10
N ALA A 7 13.93 -4.79 -7.91
CA ALA A 7 14.23 -3.43 -7.50
C ALA A 7 15.30 -3.40 -6.39
N PRO A 8 16.57 -3.80 -6.68
CA PRO A 8 17.60 -3.98 -5.66
C PRO A 8 17.93 -2.70 -4.89
N ASP A 9 17.70 -1.53 -5.49
CA ASP A 9 18.11 -0.23 -4.91
C ASP A 9 16.97 0.78 -4.75
N PHE A 10 15.73 0.40 -5.06
CA PHE A 10 14.61 1.33 -4.92
C PHE A 10 14.07 1.29 -3.49
N SER A 11 14.40 2.32 -2.72
CA SER A 11 13.72 2.54 -1.45
C SER A 11 12.20 2.64 -1.66
N SER A 12 11.45 2.09 -0.72
CA SER A 12 10.00 2.24 -0.61
C SER A 12 9.51 3.66 -0.83
N LYS A 13 10.28 4.61 -0.29
CA LYS A 13 10.05 6.03 -0.38
C LYS A 13 10.13 6.54 -1.82
N LEU A 14 11.16 6.16 -2.57
CA LEU A 14 11.35 6.60 -3.96
C LEU A 14 10.20 6.13 -4.88
N LEU A 15 9.73 4.89 -4.71
CA LEU A 15 8.58 4.38 -5.46
C LEU A 15 7.30 5.14 -5.12
N THR A 16 7.07 5.38 -3.83
CA THR A 16 5.91 6.12 -3.35
C THR A 16 5.92 7.57 -3.84
N GLU A 17 7.08 8.23 -3.81
CA GLU A 17 7.25 9.58 -4.31
C GLU A 17 7.00 9.67 -5.82
N ARG A 18 7.51 8.72 -6.62
CA ARG A 18 7.26 8.69 -8.07
C ARG A 18 5.77 8.55 -8.37
N LEU A 19 5.07 7.69 -7.64
CA LEU A 19 3.64 7.50 -7.78
C LEU A 19 2.86 8.77 -7.41
N ASN A 20 3.18 9.40 -6.28
CA ASN A 20 2.56 10.65 -5.85
C ASN A 20 2.79 11.78 -6.86
N ARG A 21 4.01 11.94 -7.38
CA ARG A 21 4.31 12.94 -8.42
C ARG A 21 3.48 12.74 -9.69
N GLY A 22 3.22 11.49 -10.08
CA GLY A 22 2.35 11.19 -11.23
C GLY A 22 0.90 11.59 -10.98
N LEU A 23 0.38 11.29 -9.78
CA LEU A 23 -0.95 11.71 -9.32
C LEU A 23 -1.09 13.23 -9.28
N ASP A 24 -0.10 13.93 -8.72
CA ASP A 24 -0.12 15.38 -8.61
C ASP A 24 -0.13 16.04 -10.00
N LYS A 25 0.69 15.55 -10.93
CA LYS A 25 0.68 16.01 -12.32
C LYS A 25 -0.67 15.78 -13.00
N PHE A 26 -1.27 14.61 -12.79
CA PHE A 26 -2.59 14.29 -13.35
C PHE A 26 -3.68 15.21 -12.79
N ASN A 27 -3.66 15.45 -11.47
CA ASN A 27 -4.62 16.31 -10.78
C ASN A 27 -4.44 17.80 -11.14
N ALA A 28 -3.20 18.25 -11.35
CA ALA A 28 -2.89 19.63 -11.74
C ALA A 28 -3.23 19.92 -13.22
N GLY A 29 -3.07 18.94 -14.10
CA GLY A 29 -3.28 19.10 -15.54
C GLY A 29 -4.72 18.90 -16.03
N ASN A 30 -5.65 18.47 -15.17
CA ASN A 30 -7.03 18.17 -15.57
C ASN A 30 -8.01 19.26 -15.13
N ALA A 31 -8.73 19.86 -16.08
CA ALA A 31 -9.94 20.66 -15.84
C ALA A 31 -11.17 19.80 -15.44
N ARG A 32 -10.94 18.59 -14.90
CA ARG A 32 -12.00 17.66 -14.49
C ARG A 32 -12.48 18.02 -13.09
N LYS A 33 -13.77 17.82 -12.83
CA LYS A 33 -14.41 18.15 -11.53
C LYS A 33 -14.00 17.22 -10.36
N TYR A 34 -12.99 16.37 -10.53
CA TYR A 34 -12.55 15.42 -9.51
C TYR A 34 -11.03 15.30 -9.45
N GLN A 35 -10.53 15.05 -8.24
CA GLN A 35 -9.13 14.72 -7.97
C GLN A 35 -9.01 13.23 -7.69
N LEU A 36 -7.97 12.60 -8.22
CA LEU A 36 -7.63 11.21 -7.92
C LEU A 36 -6.80 11.14 -6.63
N ALA A 37 -7.11 10.14 -5.81
CA ALA A 37 -6.33 9.78 -4.63
C ALA A 37 -6.17 8.26 -4.56
N ILE A 38 -4.96 7.79 -4.23
CA ILE A 38 -4.63 6.35 -4.16
C ILE A 38 -3.96 6.04 -2.83
N SER A 39 -4.50 5.08 -2.07
CA SER A 39 -3.86 4.55 -0.86
C SER A 39 -3.00 3.34 -1.24
N THR A 40 -1.75 3.30 -0.79
CA THR A 40 -0.79 2.27 -1.21
C THR A 40 -0.09 1.69 0.01
N GLY A 41 -0.07 0.37 0.14
CA GLY A 41 0.77 -0.31 1.12
C GLY A 41 1.91 -1.03 0.41
N LEU A 42 3.08 -1.05 1.06
CA LEU A 42 4.30 -1.58 0.47
C LEU A 42 5.04 -2.45 1.49
N ALA A 43 5.31 -3.69 1.11
CA ALA A 43 6.19 -4.60 1.83
C ALA A 43 7.39 -4.95 0.96
N ILE A 44 8.57 -5.01 1.58
CA ILE A 44 9.84 -5.34 0.90
C ILE A 44 10.34 -6.66 1.47
N PHE A 45 10.67 -7.60 0.58
CA PHE A 45 11.32 -8.84 0.98
C PHE A 45 12.76 -8.56 1.46
N SER A 46 13.11 -9.10 2.63
CA SER A 46 14.47 -9.01 3.17
C SER A 46 15.12 -10.40 3.18
N PRO A 47 16.28 -10.59 2.51
CA PRO A 47 17.00 -11.87 2.56
C PRO A 47 17.46 -12.26 3.97
N GLU A 48 17.74 -11.28 4.83
CA GLU A 48 18.15 -11.49 6.24
C GLU A 48 17.01 -12.02 7.12
N GLN A 49 15.76 -11.79 6.71
CA GLN A 49 14.56 -12.22 7.41
C GLN A 49 13.55 -12.73 6.37
N PRO A 50 13.77 -13.96 5.85
CA PRO A 50 12.91 -14.51 4.81
C PRO A 50 11.50 -14.73 5.37
N VAL A 51 10.53 -14.14 4.70
CA VAL A 51 9.10 -14.32 4.95
C VAL A 51 8.44 -14.88 3.70
N SER A 52 7.31 -15.56 3.88
CA SER A 52 6.49 -16.03 2.78
C SER A 52 5.92 -14.87 1.97
N ILE A 53 5.53 -15.16 0.73
CA ILE A 53 4.84 -14.18 -0.13
C ILE A 53 3.52 -13.76 0.54
N ASP A 54 2.76 -14.70 1.12
CA ASP A 54 1.51 -14.40 1.82
C ASP A 54 1.70 -13.37 2.95
N GLU A 55 2.78 -13.51 3.73
CA GLU A 55 3.10 -12.55 4.79
C GLU A 55 3.45 -11.17 4.24
N LEU A 56 4.14 -11.08 3.10
CA LEU A 56 4.39 -9.79 2.43
C LEU A 56 3.10 -9.15 1.93
N LEU A 57 2.19 -9.94 1.38
CA LEU A 57 0.88 -9.46 0.91
C LEU A 57 0.05 -8.91 2.06
N ILE A 58 -0.02 -9.64 3.17
CA ILE A 58 -0.75 -9.21 4.38
C ILE A 58 -0.16 -7.92 4.95
N GLN A 59 1.16 -7.81 4.98
CA GLN A 59 1.84 -6.59 5.41
C GLN A 59 1.50 -5.41 4.50
N ALA A 60 1.55 -5.60 3.18
CA ALA A 60 1.19 -4.58 2.22
C ALA A 60 -0.28 -4.14 2.38
N ASP A 61 -1.22 -5.09 2.48
CA ASP A 61 -2.64 -4.78 2.63
C ASP A 61 -2.93 -4.04 3.94
N ARG A 62 -2.28 -4.44 5.05
CA ARG A 62 -2.40 -3.75 6.33
C ARG A 62 -1.95 -2.30 6.23
N LEU A 63 -0.80 -2.04 5.60
CA LEU A 63 -0.27 -0.69 5.40
C LEU A 63 -1.19 0.15 4.49
N MET A 64 -1.76 -0.46 3.45
CA MET A 64 -2.73 0.19 2.57
C MET A 64 -3.98 0.62 3.36
N TYR A 65 -4.52 -0.27 4.19
CA TYR A 65 -5.69 0.02 5.01
C TYR A 65 -5.42 1.14 6.01
N GLN A 66 -4.24 1.17 6.62
CA GLN A 66 -3.82 2.25 7.51
C GLN A 66 -3.79 3.60 6.77
N GLN A 67 -3.20 3.65 5.56
CA GLN A 67 -3.22 4.86 4.74
C GLN A 67 -4.63 5.28 4.33
N LYS A 68 -5.47 4.32 3.94
CA LYS A 68 -6.87 4.57 3.57
C LYS A 68 -7.61 5.23 4.73
N ARG A 69 -7.50 4.65 5.93
CA ARG A 69 -8.12 5.17 7.16
C ARG A 69 -7.59 6.56 7.53
N ALA A 70 -6.29 6.79 7.42
CA ALA A 70 -5.70 8.10 7.70
C ALA A 70 -6.23 9.19 6.75
N ARG A 71 -6.54 8.84 5.49
CA ARG A 71 -7.12 9.77 4.50
C ARG A 71 -8.63 9.94 4.63
N THR A 72 -9.37 8.88 4.95
CA THR A 72 -10.85 8.93 5.06
C THR A 72 -11.34 9.29 6.46
N GLY A 73 -10.47 9.38 7.47
CA GLY A 73 -10.81 9.71 8.85
C GLY A 73 -11.49 11.07 9.07
N GLY A 74 -11.63 11.90 8.03
CA GLY A 74 -12.46 13.11 8.04
C GLY A 74 -13.79 13.02 7.27
N ARG A 75 -14.02 12.00 6.43
CA ARG A 75 -15.24 11.84 5.63
C ARG A 75 -15.49 10.36 5.32
N GLY A 76 -16.37 9.71 6.09
CA GLY A 76 -16.94 8.40 5.75
C GLY A 76 -16.76 7.36 6.84
N GLY A 77 -17.79 7.24 7.68
CA GLY A 77 -18.00 6.06 8.52
C GLY A 77 -18.26 4.84 7.63
N GLY A 78 -17.33 3.89 7.67
CA GLY A 78 -17.54 2.53 7.19
C GLY A 78 -16.94 1.62 8.25
N ASN A 79 -17.78 0.78 8.86
CA ASN A 79 -17.39 -0.21 9.87
C ASN A 79 -16.10 -0.90 9.45
N GLY A 80 -15.04 -0.66 10.22
CA GLY A 80 -13.73 -1.24 9.98
C GLY A 80 -13.77 -2.74 10.25
N GLU A 81 -14.01 -3.52 9.20
CA GLU A 81 -13.73 -4.94 9.23
C GLU A 81 -12.26 -5.12 9.61
N ALA A 82 -12.03 -5.92 10.65
CA ALA A 82 -10.71 -6.18 11.19
C ALA A 82 -9.82 -6.75 10.07
N PRO A 83 -8.51 -6.45 10.07
CA PRO A 83 -7.60 -7.07 9.11
C PRO A 83 -7.79 -8.59 9.15
N PRO A 84 -7.83 -9.27 7.99
CA PRO A 84 -8.06 -10.70 7.93
C PRO A 84 -7.06 -11.40 8.84
N PRO A 85 -7.49 -12.43 9.62
CA PRO A 85 -6.59 -13.14 10.51
C PRO A 85 -5.42 -13.68 9.69
N GLY A 86 -4.20 -13.37 10.13
CA GLY A 86 -2.99 -13.86 9.48
C GLY A 86 -3.01 -15.40 9.36
N PRO A 87 -2.37 -15.97 8.32
CA PRO A 87 -2.38 -17.39 8.07
C PRO A 87 -1.85 -18.09 9.30
N ARG A 88 -2.65 -19.03 9.82
CA ARG A 88 -2.24 -19.89 10.92
C ARG A 88 -1.12 -20.77 10.38
N LEU A 89 0.13 -20.42 10.70
CA LEU A 89 1.30 -21.24 10.42
C LEU A 89 1.06 -22.61 11.07
N ARG A 90 0.65 -23.60 10.28
CA ARG A 90 0.65 -24.99 10.71
C ARG A 90 2.11 -25.43 10.72
N ARG A 91 2.71 -25.44 11.92
CA ARG A 91 3.94 -26.20 12.16
C ARG A 91 3.60 -27.68 11.92
N ALA A 92 4.25 -28.27 10.92
CA ALA A 92 4.44 -29.71 10.82
C ALA A 92 5.69 -30.08 11.62
#